data_AF-A0A1Y6LG03-F1
#
_entry.id   AF-A0A1Y6LG03-F1
#
_cell.length_a   1.000
_cell.length_b   1.000
_cell.length_c   1.000
_cell.angle_alpha   90.00
_cell.angle_beta   90.00
_cell.angle_gamma   90.00
#
_symmetry.space_group_name_H-M   'P 1'
#
loop_
_entity.id
_entity.type
_entity.pdbx_description
1 polymer ?
#
loop_
_entity_poly.entity_id
_entity_poly.type
_entity_poly.pdbx_seq_one_letter_code
_entity_poly.pdbx_strand_id
1 'polypeptide(L)'
;MAVTQDTAADTLALLEERLRHIAFLTEGESHEQDSNHTTTSAASRLRNLERQLKILASKSYAIADLLQLHKQHPELFHPSDPHEVPNTLSPAGLAQLVLAHEQLYRSTATQLATLSENSAIPDPAALSKLIALQPRIDRIEAKQYQQAQEVAELRLRSMRVVATWHEKGVLQMGEKWAEWESELRDCEILVRRNEAAKIREEEMV
;
A
#
# COMPACT_ATOMS: atom_id res chain seq x y z
N MET A 1 -47.17 52.66 -0.18
CA MET A 1 -47.53 53.04 -1.57
C MET A 1 -46.38 52.77 -2.55
N ALA A 2 -45.11 53.02 -2.20
CA ALA A 2 -43.96 52.69 -3.08
C ALA A 2 -43.66 51.19 -3.17
N VAL A 3 -43.62 50.46 -2.04
CA VAL A 3 -43.31 49.02 -2.01
C VAL A 3 -44.27 48.15 -2.84
N THR A 4 -45.54 48.57 -2.97
CA THR A 4 -46.54 47.88 -3.79
C THR A 4 -46.38 48.13 -5.29
N GLN A 5 -45.75 49.25 -5.67
CA GLN A 5 -45.43 49.55 -7.08
C GLN A 5 -44.19 48.77 -7.51
N ASP A 6 -43.20 48.65 -6.63
CA ASP A 6 -41.97 47.89 -6.90
C ASP A 6 -42.26 46.38 -7.05
N THR A 7 -43.08 45.79 -6.17
CA THR A 7 -43.47 44.37 -6.31
C THR A 7 -44.35 44.09 -7.54
N ALA A 8 -45.17 45.06 -7.97
CA ALA A 8 -45.94 44.94 -9.21
C ALA A 8 -45.03 44.96 -10.45
N ALA A 9 -43.96 45.78 -10.44
CA ALA A 9 -42.98 45.81 -11.52
C ALA A 9 -42.17 44.50 -11.60
N ASP A 10 -41.73 43.95 -10.46
CA ASP A 10 -40.99 42.68 -10.41
C ASP A 10 -41.82 41.49 -10.90
N THR A 11 -43.10 41.43 -10.52
CA THR A 11 -44.00 40.36 -10.97
C THR A 11 -44.31 40.47 -12.47
N LEU A 12 -44.42 41.67 -13.02
CA LEU A 12 -44.54 41.89 -14.46
C LEU A 12 -43.27 41.48 -15.20
N ALA A 13 -42.08 41.83 -14.70
CA ALA A 13 -40.81 41.43 -15.30
C ALA A 13 -40.65 39.90 -15.34
N LEU A 14 -41.02 39.20 -14.26
CA LEU A 14 -41.00 37.74 -14.21
C LEU A 14 -42.01 37.11 -15.17
N LEU A 15 -43.19 37.72 -15.32
CA LEU A 15 -44.20 37.28 -16.30
C LEU A 15 -43.73 37.50 -17.73
N GLU A 16 -43.08 38.63 -18.02
CA GLU A 16 -42.50 38.91 -19.33
C GLU A 16 -41.38 37.94 -19.66
N GLU A 17 -40.48 37.64 -18.72
CA GLU A 17 -39.43 36.65 -18.91
C GLU A 17 -40.01 35.27 -19.19
N ARG A 18 -41.01 34.84 -18.40
CA ARG A 18 -41.72 33.58 -18.65
C ARG A 18 -42.42 33.55 -19.98
N LEU A 19 -43.08 34.64 -20.40
CA LEU A 19 -43.73 34.71 -21.71
C LEU A 19 -42.72 34.66 -22.85
N ARG A 20 -41.58 35.34 -22.73
CA ARG A 20 -40.47 35.25 -23.69
C ARG A 20 -39.92 33.84 -23.76
N HIS A 21 -39.78 33.17 -22.61
CA HIS A 21 -39.33 31.78 -22.57
C HIS A 21 -40.35 30.83 -23.21
N ILE A 22 -41.65 30.99 -22.94
CA ILE A 22 -42.71 30.18 -23.58
C ILE A 22 -42.73 30.43 -25.09
N ALA A 23 -42.63 31.70 -25.52
CA ALA A 23 -42.56 32.07 -26.93
C ALA A 23 -41.35 31.40 -27.60
N PHE A 24 -40.17 31.49 -26.98
CA PHE A 24 -38.95 30.83 -27.43
C PHE A 24 -39.09 29.31 -27.52
N LEU A 25 -39.72 28.66 -26.54
CA LEU A 25 -39.97 27.22 -26.59
C LEU A 25 -40.94 26.82 -27.71
N THR A 26 -41.92 27.67 -28.02
CA THR A 26 -42.93 27.37 -29.05
C THR A 26 -42.47 27.66 -30.47
N GLU A 27 -41.66 28.70 -30.66
CA GLU A 27 -41.19 29.14 -31.98
C GLU A 27 -39.78 28.61 -32.29
N GLY A 28 -39.02 28.22 -31.25
CA GLY A 28 -37.63 27.81 -31.34
C GLY A 28 -36.68 28.99 -31.55
N GLU A 29 -35.38 28.74 -31.41
CA GLU A 29 -34.34 29.66 -31.86
C GLU A 29 -34.44 29.74 -33.39
N SER A 30 -35.12 30.77 -33.90
CA SER A 30 -35.24 31.05 -35.33
C SER A 30 -33.90 31.53 -35.87
N HIS A 31 -32.93 30.61 -35.96
CA HIS A 31 -31.71 30.87 -36.69
C HIS A 31 -32.06 31.00 -38.17
N GLU A 32 -31.66 32.13 -38.73
CA GLU A 32 -31.91 32.58 -40.09
C GLU A 32 -31.50 31.52 -41.14
N GLN A 33 -32.46 30.70 -41.60
CA GLN A 33 -32.46 30.10 -42.93
C GLN A 33 -33.75 29.30 -43.13
N ASP A 34 -34.68 29.94 -43.82
CA ASP A 34 -35.80 29.40 -44.62
C ASP A 34 -37.08 30.20 -44.36
N SER A 35 -37.17 31.34 -45.04
CA SER A 35 -38.31 32.26 -45.06
C SER A 35 -39.60 31.69 -45.69
N ASN A 36 -39.76 30.36 -45.75
CA ASN A 36 -40.90 29.68 -46.39
C ASN A 36 -41.65 28.66 -45.51
N HIS A 37 -41.36 28.59 -44.21
CA HIS A 37 -42.10 27.75 -43.26
C HIS A 37 -42.35 28.59 -41.99
N THR A 38 -43.53 28.84 -41.43
CA THR A 38 -44.87 28.22 -41.49
C THR A 38 -45.84 29.13 -40.70
N THR A 39 -46.83 29.75 -41.33
CA THR A 39 -47.93 30.49 -40.64
C THR A 39 -48.95 29.57 -39.95
N THR A 40 -48.62 28.28 -39.81
CA THR A 40 -49.49 27.26 -39.23
C THR A 40 -49.25 27.20 -37.73
N SER A 41 -50.33 27.36 -36.94
CA SER A 41 -50.35 27.25 -35.47
C SER A 41 -49.53 26.05 -34.97
N ALA A 42 -48.77 26.19 -33.88
CA ALA A 42 -47.99 25.11 -33.27
C ALA A 42 -48.81 23.82 -33.07
N ALA A 43 -50.09 23.95 -32.73
CA ALA A 43 -51.01 22.82 -32.59
C ALA A 43 -51.20 22.03 -33.90
N SER A 44 -51.21 22.71 -35.06
CA SER A 44 -51.32 22.05 -36.36
C SER A 44 -50.04 21.32 -36.77
N ARG A 45 -48.85 21.86 -36.41
CA ARG A 45 -47.56 21.20 -36.63
C ARG A 45 -47.44 19.95 -35.78
N LEU A 46 -47.80 20.04 -34.49
CA LEU A 46 -47.85 18.88 -33.59
C LEU A 46 -48.80 17.80 -34.09
N ARG A 47 -50.01 18.16 -34.57
CA ARG A 47 -50.94 17.19 -35.17
C ARG A 47 -50.38 16.55 -36.43
N ASN A 48 -49.64 17.28 -37.25
CA ASN A 48 -49.01 16.72 -38.45
C ASN A 48 -47.91 15.72 -38.07
N LEU A 49 -47.04 16.09 -37.12
CA LEU A 49 -46.02 15.19 -36.58
C LEU A 49 -46.64 13.96 -35.93
N GLU A 50 -47.71 14.11 -35.14
CA GLU A 50 -48.45 13.00 -34.54
C GLU A 50 -48.99 12.07 -35.63
N ARG A 51 -49.54 12.62 -36.71
CA ARG A 51 -50.03 11.82 -37.84
C ARG A 51 -48.90 11.07 -38.53
N GLN A 52 -47.78 11.74 -38.79
CA GLN A 52 -46.58 11.12 -39.38
C GLN A 52 -46.00 10.03 -38.48
N LEU A 53 -45.93 10.25 -37.17
CA LEU A 53 -45.48 9.27 -36.19
C LEU A 53 -46.43 8.07 -36.10
N LYS A 54 -47.76 8.29 -36.15
CA LYS A 54 -48.74 7.19 -36.22
C LYS A 54 -48.57 6.34 -37.47
N ILE A 55 -48.32 6.97 -38.62
CA ILE A 55 -48.02 6.27 -39.88
C ILE A 55 -46.71 5.46 -39.73
N LEU A 56 -45.67 6.08 -39.15
CA LEU A 56 -44.38 5.42 -38.95
C LEU A 56 -44.47 4.24 -37.97
N ALA A 57 -45.23 4.39 -36.88
CA ALA A 57 -45.52 3.34 -35.91
C ALA A 57 -46.29 2.18 -36.54
N SER A 58 -47.22 2.46 -37.46
CA SER A 58 -47.93 1.39 -38.19
C SER A 58 -47.05 0.64 -39.20
N LYS A 59 -45.96 1.28 -39.68
CA LYS A 59 -45.06 0.72 -40.69
C LYS A 59 -43.85 -0.02 -40.09
N SER A 60 -43.43 0.33 -38.87
CA SER A 60 -42.26 -0.24 -38.20
C SER A 60 -42.67 -1.00 -36.94
N TYR A 61 -42.50 -2.32 -36.96
CA TYR A 61 -42.76 -3.19 -35.82
C TYR A 61 -41.95 -2.82 -34.57
N ALA A 62 -40.69 -2.38 -34.74
CA ALA A 62 -39.84 -1.96 -33.62
C ALA A 62 -40.40 -0.74 -32.87
N ILE A 63 -41.05 0.20 -33.58
CA ILE A 63 -41.65 1.38 -32.95
C ILE A 63 -42.93 1.00 -32.22
N ALA A 64 -43.72 0.07 -32.77
CA ALA A 64 -44.89 -0.48 -32.09
C ALA A 64 -44.49 -1.20 -30.79
N ASP A 65 -43.43 -2.00 -30.82
CA ASP A 65 -42.87 -2.68 -29.65
C ASP A 65 -42.35 -1.70 -28.60
N LEU A 66 -41.62 -0.65 -29.00
CA LEU A 66 -41.16 0.39 -28.06
C LEU A 66 -42.32 1.16 -27.43
N LEU A 67 -43.37 1.46 -28.19
CA LEU A 67 -44.58 2.10 -27.64
C LEU A 67 -45.34 1.16 -26.70
N GLN A 68 -45.35 -0.14 -26.98
CA GLN A 68 -45.92 -1.13 -26.08
C GLN A 68 -45.09 -1.27 -24.80
N LEU A 69 -43.76 -1.30 -24.93
CA LEU A 69 -42.84 -1.35 -23.80
C LEU A 69 -42.95 -0.10 -22.92
N HIS A 70 -43.06 1.09 -23.53
CA HIS A 70 -43.28 2.34 -22.82
C HIS A 70 -44.61 2.35 -22.05
N LYS A 71 -45.68 1.78 -22.63
CA LYS A 71 -46.98 1.64 -21.95
C LYS A 71 -46.96 0.62 -20.82
N GLN A 72 -46.24 -0.49 -20.98
CA GLN A 72 -46.14 -1.55 -19.98
C GLN A 72 -45.19 -1.18 -18.83
N HIS A 73 -44.15 -0.41 -19.15
CA HIS A 73 -43.12 -0.02 -18.21
C HIS A 73 -42.72 1.45 -18.39
N PRO A 74 -43.55 2.40 -17.92
CA PRO A 74 -43.21 3.82 -17.94
C PRO A 74 -41.96 4.12 -17.09
N GLU A 75 -41.69 3.31 -16.06
CA GLU A 75 -40.54 3.40 -15.15
C GLU A 75 -39.18 3.19 -15.85
N LEU A 76 -39.15 2.51 -17.00
CA LEU A 76 -37.90 2.26 -17.74
C LEU A 76 -37.37 3.51 -18.47
N PHE A 77 -38.24 4.49 -18.71
CA PHE A 77 -37.94 5.67 -19.53
C PHE A 77 -37.95 6.98 -18.73
N HIS A 78 -38.40 6.94 -17.48
CA HIS A 78 -38.21 8.01 -16.52
C HIS A 78 -37.05 7.58 -15.64
N PRO A 79 -35.83 8.12 -15.82
CA PRO A 79 -34.77 7.87 -14.85
C PRO A 79 -35.28 8.34 -13.49
N SER A 80 -35.45 7.41 -12.56
CA SER A 80 -35.78 7.73 -11.17
C SER A 80 -34.79 8.78 -10.68
N ASP A 81 -35.31 9.80 -9.98
CA ASP A 81 -34.49 10.90 -9.50
C ASP A 81 -33.28 10.36 -8.73
N PRO A 82 -32.05 10.87 -8.94
CA PRO A 82 -30.84 10.37 -8.28
C PRO A 82 -30.86 10.52 -6.75
N HIS A 83 -31.88 11.16 -6.20
CA HIS A 83 -32.12 11.35 -4.77
C HIS A 83 -33.22 10.44 -4.20
N GLU A 84 -33.96 9.72 -5.05
CA GLU A 84 -34.98 8.78 -4.60
C GLU A 84 -34.35 7.39 -4.47
N VAL A 85 -34.32 6.86 -3.25
CA VAL A 85 -33.72 5.55 -2.98
C VAL A 85 -34.50 4.49 -3.76
N PRO A 86 -33.84 3.62 -4.55
CA PRO A 86 -34.55 2.65 -5.38
C PRO A 86 -35.42 1.73 -4.52
N ASN A 87 -36.74 1.93 -4.53
CA ASN A 87 -37.72 1.09 -3.84
C ASN A 87 -38.04 -0.17 -4.66
N THR A 88 -37.01 -0.85 -5.18
CA THR A 88 -37.16 -2.04 -6.04
C THR A 88 -37.54 -3.29 -5.25
N LEU A 89 -37.52 -3.24 -3.92
CA LEU A 89 -37.81 -4.36 -3.02
C LEU A 89 -38.95 -3.99 -2.08
N SER A 90 -39.87 -4.94 -1.85
CA SER A 90 -40.90 -4.78 -0.83
C SER A 90 -40.25 -4.59 0.55
N PRO A 91 -40.90 -3.87 1.50
CA PRO A 91 -40.33 -3.63 2.82
C PRO A 91 -40.00 -4.92 3.57
N ALA A 92 -40.73 -6.01 3.30
CA ALA A 92 -40.42 -7.34 3.81
C ALA A 92 -39.12 -7.92 3.23
N GLY A 93 -38.83 -7.72 1.95
CA GLY A 93 -37.59 -8.14 1.30
C GLY A 93 -36.36 -7.37 1.81
N LEU A 94 -36.52 -6.08 2.10
CA LEU A 94 -35.47 -5.27 2.73
C LEU A 94 -35.14 -5.77 4.15
N ALA A 95 -36.16 -6.09 4.95
CA ALA A 95 -35.94 -6.65 6.29
C ALA A 95 -35.20 -8.00 6.23
N GLN A 96 -35.56 -8.88 5.29
CA GLN A 96 -34.85 -10.14 5.07
C GLN A 96 -33.40 -9.93 4.64
N LEU A 97 -33.14 -8.96 3.78
CA LEU A 97 -31.78 -8.62 3.35
C LEU A 97 -30.94 -8.12 4.53
N VAL A 98 -31.49 -7.24 5.37
CA VAL A 98 -30.79 -6.72 6.56
C VAL A 98 -30.48 -7.85 7.53
N LEU A 99 -31.43 -8.76 7.77
CA LEU A 99 -31.22 -9.93 8.63
C LEU A 99 -30.18 -10.90 8.05
N ALA A 100 -30.21 -11.14 6.74
CA ALA A 100 -29.23 -11.98 6.06
C ALA A 100 -27.80 -11.41 6.18
N HIS A 101 -27.65 -10.09 6.22
CA HIS A 101 -26.36 -9.40 6.31
C HIS A 101 -26.00 -8.92 7.73
N GLU A 102 -26.79 -9.26 8.76
CA GLU A 102 -26.59 -8.79 10.14
C GLU A 102 -25.20 -9.11 10.69
N GLN A 103 -24.73 -10.34 10.46
CA GLN A 103 -23.41 -10.79 10.89
C GLN A 103 -22.28 -9.98 10.22
N LEU A 104 -22.45 -9.66 8.94
CA LEU A 104 -21.47 -8.85 8.21
C LEU A 104 -21.41 -7.45 8.81
N TYR A 105 -22.54 -6.78 9.03
CA TYR A 105 -22.58 -5.46 9.65
C TYR A 105 -21.94 -5.43 11.03
N ARG A 106 -22.20 -6.44 11.87
CA ARG A 106 -21.57 -6.56 13.19
C ARG A 106 -20.06 -6.79 13.08
N SER A 107 -19.62 -7.65 12.17
CA SER A 107 -18.20 -7.92 11.95
C SER A 107 -17.46 -6.68 11.42
N THR A 108 -18.04 -5.93 10.48
CA THR A 108 -17.43 -4.72 9.94
C THR A 108 -17.45 -3.58 10.95
N ALA A 109 -18.52 -3.46 11.74
CA ALA A 109 -18.60 -2.44 12.79
C ALA A 109 -17.55 -2.67 13.88
N THR A 110 -17.35 -3.92 14.30
CA THR A 110 -16.28 -4.26 15.25
C THR A 110 -14.90 -4.06 14.65
N GLN A 111 -14.67 -4.44 13.38
CA GLN A 111 -13.41 -4.14 12.68
C GLN A 111 -13.14 -2.64 12.59
N LEU A 112 -14.14 -1.82 12.23
CA LEU A 112 -14.00 -0.37 12.18
C LEU A 112 -13.78 0.25 13.56
N ALA A 113 -14.45 -0.25 14.59
CA ALA A 113 -14.20 0.17 15.97
C ALA A 113 -12.75 -0.14 16.37
N THR A 114 -12.27 -1.36 16.10
CA THR A 114 -10.88 -1.73 16.37
C THR A 114 -9.88 -0.91 15.55
N LEU A 115 -10.21 -0.54 14.30
CA LEU A 115 -9.37 0.34 13.50
C LEU A 115 -9.39 1.77 14.06
N SER A 116 -10.51 2.27 14.55
CA SER A 116 -10.59 3.60 15.16
C SER A 116 -9.83 3.67 16.49
N GLU A 117 -9.84 2.58 17.27
CA GLU A 117 -9.12 2.47 18.53
C GLU A 117 -7.61 2.21 18.32
N ASN A 118 -7.25 1.41 17.30
CA ASN A 118 -5.85 1.06 16.99
C ASN A 118 -5.19 2.01 15.97
N SER A 119 -5.93 2.93 15.34
CA SER A 119 -5.41 4.00 14.47
C SER A 119 -4.94 5.22 15.26
N ALA A 120 -4.37 5.01 16.44
CA ALA A 120 -3.26 5.86 16.83
C ALA A 120 -2.10 5.48 15.90
N ILE A 121 -2.04 6.11 14.72
CA ILE A 121 -0.85 6.12 13.89
C ILE A 121 0.31 6.37 14.87
N PRO A 122 1.28 5.43 15.00
CA PRO A 122 2.30 5.54 16.01
C PRO A 122 2.95 6.92 15.92
N ASP A 123 3.12 7.58 17.07
CA ASP A 123 3.52 8.98 17.15
C ASP A 123 4.66 9.25 16.15
N PRO A 124 4.43 10.11 15.13
CA PRO A 124 5.42 10.38 14.10
C PRO A 124 6.70 11.00 14.69
N ALA A 125 6.63 11.54 15.91
CA ALA A 125 7.81 12.00 16.63
C ALA A 125 8.71 10.85 17.09
N ALA A 126 8.18 9.65 17.39
CA ALA A 126 9.00 8.48 17.71
C ALA A 126 9.73 7.94 16.47
N LEU A 127 9.03 7.90 15.33
CA LEU A 127 9.61 7.46 14.05
C LEU A 127 10.67 8.43 13.52
N SER A 128 10.44 9.74 13.63
CA SER A 128 11.45 10.74 13.25
C SER A 128 12.69 10.69 14.13
N LYS A 129 12.54 10.39 15.43
CA LYS A 129 13.68 10.14 16.33
C LYS A 129 14.50 8.91 15.91
N LEU A 130 13.86 7.83 15.45
CA LEU A 130 14.58 6.66 14.92
C LEU A 130 15.38 7.03 13.67
N ILE A 131 14.79 7.79 12.74
CA ILE A 131 15.48 8.27 11.54
C ILE A 131 16.67 9.17 11.92
N ALA A 132 16.51 10.03 12.93
CA ALA A 132 17.59 10.88 13.42
C ALA A 132 18.77 10.11 14.06
N LEU A 133 18.55 8.87 14.49
CA LEU A 133 19.62 8.01 15.06
C LEU A 133 20.46 7.31 13.99
N GLN A 134 19.97 7.20 12.75
CA GLN A 134 20.68 6.56 11.63
C GLN A 134 22.16 6.99 11.48
N PRO A 135 22.49 8.31 11.41
CA PRO A 135 23.90 8.71 11.24
C PRO A 135 24.79 8.33 12.43
N ARG A 136 24.22 8.12 13.62
CA ARG A 136 24.98 7.66 14.79
C ARG A 136 25.26 6.16 14.68
N ILE A 137 24.33 5.38 14.15
CA ILE A 137 24.52 3.95 13.87
C ILE A 137 25.62 3.77 12.83
N ASP A 138 25.54 4.48 11.72
CA ASP A 138 26.54 4.39 10.62
C ASP A 138 27.96 4.72 11.12
N ARG A 139 28.10 5.73 11.99
CA ARG A 139 29.39 6.09 12.61
C ARG A 139 29.94 4.99 13.53
N ILE A 140 29.06 4.31 14.27
CA ILE A 140 29.46 3.22 15.17
C ILE A 140 29.85 2.00 14.34
N GLU A 141 29.10 1.68 13.30
CA GLU A 141 29.40 0.58 12.38
C GLU A 141 30.76 0.78 11.69
N ALA A 142 31.05 1.98 11.19
CA ALA A 142 32.36 2.31 10.61
C ALA A 142 33.51 2.11 11.61
N LYS A 143 33.31 2.48 12.88
CA LYS A 143 34.31 2.25 13.94
C LYS A 143 34.45 0.76 14.28
N GLN A 144 33.35 0.02 14.32
CA GLN A 144 33.38 -1.43 14.57
C GLN A 144 34.15 -2.15 13.45
N TYR A 145 33.96 -1.73 12.21
CA TYR A 145 34.71 -2.28 11.08
C TYR A 145 36.21 -2.00 11.20
N GLN A 146 36.61 -0.78 11.53
CA GLN A 146 38.01 -0.42 11.78
C GLN A 146 38.63 -1.24 12.92
N GLN A 147 37.92 -1.34 14.05
CA GLN A 147 38.35 -2.12 15.20
C GLN A 147 38.50 -3.62 14.87
N ALA A 148 37.59 -4.18 14.06
CA ALA A 148 37.68 -5.56 13.64
C ALA A 148 38.93 -5.83 12.78
N GLN A 149 39.28 -4.89 11.89
CA GLN A 149 40.52 -4.97 11.11
C GLN A 149 41.76 -4.89 12.00
N GLU A 150 41.82 -3.94 12.92
CA GLU A 150 42.95 -3.80 13.85
C GLU A 150 43.12 -5.05 14.72
N VAL A 151 42.03 -5.61 15.24
CA VAL A 151 42.07 -6.86 16.03
C VAL A 151 42.54 -8.03 15.18
N ALA A 152 42.11 -8.13 13.92
CA ALA A 152 42.58 -9.18 13.01
C ALA A 152 44.09 -9.07 12.77
N GLU A 153 44.60 -7.86 12.53
CA GLU A 153 46.05 -7.62 12.38
C GLU A 153 46.82 -7.95 13.65
N LEU A 154 46.35 -7.49 14.81
CA LEU A 154 46.99 -7.75 16.10
C LEU A 154 47.01 -9.24 16.42
N ARG A 155 45.94 -9.97 16.08
CA ARG A 155 45.89 -11.44 16.22
C ARG A 155 46.92 -12.13 15.32
N LEU A 156 47.10 -11.66 14.09
CA LEU A 156 48.11 -12.23 13.19
C LEU A 156 49.53 -11.95 13.70
N ARG A 157 49.78 -10.74 14.20
CA ARG A 157 51.08 -10.37 14.80
C ARG A 157 51.36 -11.16 16.07
N SER A 158 50.37 -11.29 16.97
CA SER A 158 50.53 -12.05 18.21
C SER A 158 50.74 -13.54 17.93
N MET A 159 49.99 -14.12 16.99
CA MET A 159 50.18 -15.51 16.55
C MET A 159 51.59 -15.73 16.04
N ARG A 160 52.14 -14.81 15.24
CA ARG A 160 53.51 -14.91 14.74
C ARG A 160 54.54 -14.88 15.87
N VAL A 161 54.39 -13.96 16.83
CA VAL A 161 55.29 -13.87 17.99
C VAL A 161 55.25 -15.17 18.79
N VAL A 162 54.06 -15.67 19.11
CA VAL A 162 53.87 -16.93 19.84
C VAL A 162 54.47 -18.12 19.08
N ALA A 163 54.25 -18.20 17.77
CA ALA A 163 54.83 -19.25 16.93
C ALA A 163 56.36 -19.21 16.97
N THR A 164 56.97 -18.03 16.78
CA THR A 164 58.43 -17.90 16.82
C THR A 164 59.03 -18.20 18.20
N TRP A 165 58.32 -17.85 19.28
CA TRP A 165 58.74 -18.19 20.64
C TRP A 165 58.62 -19.68 20.90
N HIS A 166 57.55 -20.33 20.43
CA HIS A 166 57.39 -21.77 20.58
C HIS A 166 58.47 -22.54 19.81
N GLU A 167 58.73 -22.16 18.56
CA GLU A 167 59.74 -22.78 17.71
C GLU A 167 61.16 -22.63 18.31
N LYS A 168 61.57 -21.41 18.63
CA LYS A 168 62.94 -21.15 19.12
C LYS A 168 63.13 -21.43 20.61
N GLY A 169 62.14 -21.07 21.41
CA GLY A 169 62.22 -21.13 22.87
C GLY A 169 61.92 -22.53 23.40
N VAL A 170 60.86 -23.17 22.91
CA VAL A 170 60.42 -24.47 23.42
C VAL A 170 61.06 -25.61 22.63
N LEU A 171 60.89 -25.62 21.30
CA LEU A 171 61.31 -26.77 20.48
C LEU A 171 62.83 -26.85 20.38
N GLN A 172 63.49 -25.82 19.86
CA GLN A 172 64.95 -25.83 19.69
C GLN A 172 65.72 -25.98 21.01
N MET A 173 65.22 -25.38 22.10
CA MET A 173 65.86 -25.53 23.39
C MET A 173 65.59 -26.91 23.98
N GLY A 174 64.40 -27.47 23.78
CA GLY A 174 64.08 -28.86 24.13
C GLY A 174 64.97 -29.87 23.40
N GLU A 175 65.25 -29.67 22.12
CA GLU A 175 66.21 -30.49 21.35
C GLU A 175 67.60 -30.43 21.98
N LYS A 176 68.11 -29.24 22.29
CA LYS A 176 69.41 -29.07 22.96
C LYS A 176 69.47 -29.70 24.35
N TRP A 177 68.40 -29.58 25.13
CA TRP A 177 68.30 -30.23 26.44
C TRP A 177 68.31 -31.74 26.31
N ALA A 178 67.61 -32.30 25.32
CA ALA A 178 67.61 -33.74 25.06
C ALA A 178 68.98 -34.25 24.59
N GLU A 179 69.68 -33.49 23.76
CA GLU A 179 71.07 -33.78 23.36
C GLU A 179 72.00 -33.80 24.58
N TRP A 180 71.95 -32.77 25.42
CA TRP A 180 72.74 -32.71 26.66
C TRP A 180 72.40 -33.83 27.64
N GLU A 181 71.13 -34.20 27.77
CA GLU A 181 70.74 -35.34 28.61
C GLU A 181 71.30 -36.66 28.05
N SER A 182 71.33 -36.83 26.73
CA SER A 182 71.94 -38.00 26.09
C SER A 182 73.45 -38.06 26.37
N GLU A 183 74.17 -36.96 26.16
CA GLU A 183 75.62 -36.89 26.43
C GLU A 183 75.94 -37.13 27.90
N LEU A 184 75.14 -36.57 28.82
CA LEU A 184 75.29 -36.79 30.26
C LEU A 184 75.06 -38.26 30.61
N ARG A 185 74.04 -38.90 30.01
CA ARG A 185 73.74 -40.32 30.20
C ARG A 185 74.88 -41.20 29.69
N ASP A 186 75.48 -40.87 28.55
CA ASP A 186 76.63 -41.59 28.02
C ASP A 186 77.85 -41.46 28.95
N CYS A 187 78.11 -40.25 29.47
CA CYS A 187 79.14 -40.02 30.47
C CYS A 187 78.88 -40.80 31.76
N GLU A 188 77.64 -40.81 32.26
CA GLU A 188 77.24 -41.59 33.44
C GLU A 188 77.48 -43.10 33.23
N ILE A 189 77.12 -43.62 32.05
CA ILE A 189 77.38 -45.03 31.70
C ILE A 189 78.89 -45.32 31.72
N LEU A 190 79.72 -44.43 31.18
CA LEU A 190 81.18 -44.59 31.20
C LEU A 190 81.74 -44.57 32.63
N VAL A 191 81.27 -43.65 33.47
CA VAL A 191 81.67 -43.58 34.89
C VAL A 191 81.28 -44.87 35.61
N ARG A 192 80.03 -45.32 35.49
CA ARG A 192 79.55 -46.59 36.09
C ARG A 192 80.37 -47.79 35.64
N ARG A 193 80.76 -47.85 34.35
CA ARG A 193 81.63 -48.92 33.82
C ARG A 193 83.03 -48.89 34.44
N ASN A 194 83.63 -47.71 34.59
CA ASN A 194 84.95 -47.55 35.20
C ASN A 194 84.93 -47.85 36.69
N GLU A 195 83.89 -47.42 37.41
CA GLU A 195 83.69 -47.76 38.83
C GLU A 195 83.53 -49.28 39.01
N ALA A 196 82.71 -49.93 38.18
CA ALA A 196 82.57 -51.39 38.20
C ALA A 196 83.86 -52.14 37.80
N ALA A 197 84.74 -51.52 37.01
CA ALA A 197 86.07 -52.09 36.73
C ALA A 197 86.99 -51.97 37.95
N LYS A 198 87.04 -50.79 38.59
CA LYS A 198 87.82 -50.57 39.81
C LYS A 198 87.40 -51.48 40.96
N ILE A 199 86.10 -51.63 41.20
CA ILE A 199 85.60 -52.53 42.27
C ILE A 199 86.05 -53.98 42.01
N ARG A 200 86.01 -54.44 40.74
CA ARG A 200 86.50 -55.78 40.39
C ARG A 200 88.01 -55.91 40.56
N GLU A 201 88.78 -54.86 40.28
CA GLU A 201 90.22 -54.85 40.55
C GLU A 201 90.50 -54.90 42.07
N GLU A 202 89.73 -54.17 42.87
CA GLU A 202 89.82 -54.17 44.34
C GLU A 202 89.39 -55.51 44.98
N GLU A 203 88.40 -56.22 44.40
CA GLU A 203 87.98 -57.55 44.86
C GLU A 203 88.96 -58.69 44.48
N MET A 204 89.87 -58.43 43.52
CA MET A 204 90.87 -59.40 43.04
C MET A 204 92.24 -59.27 43.73
N VAL A 205 92.39 -58.32 44.67
CA VAL A 205 93.57 -58.09 45.51
C VAL A 205 93.29 -58.54 46.94
#